data_AF-A0A4R5VNX7-F1
#
_entry.id   AF-A0A4R5VNX7-F1
#
_cell.length_a   1.000
_cell.length_b   1.000
_cell.length_c   1.000
_cell.angle_alpha   90.00
_cell.angle_beta   90.00
_cell.angle_gamma   90.00
#
_symmetry.space_group_name_H-M   'P 1'
#
loop_
_entity.id
_entity.type
_entity.pdbx_description
1 polymer ?
#
loop_
_entity_poly.entity_id
_entity_poly.type
_entity_poly.pdbx_seq_one_letter_code
_entity_poly.pdbx_strand_id
1 'polypeptide(L)'
;MYWKLRIPLLFLVIGILGGLRDRFPDLFFEGSPIWVRFLFNLLLYLAIFWILEKTKIAEKKIHFAIGILFVLLGMEFKTGLIQK
;
A
#
# COMPACT_ATOMS: atom_id res chain seq x y z
N MET A 1 -9.78 19.39 -10.79
CA MET A 1 -9.32 19.50 -9.38
C MET A 1 -8.01 18.76 -9.20
N TYR A 2 -6.99 19.43 -8.66
CA TYR A 2 -5.65 18.87 -8.43
C TYR A 2 -5.40 18.71 -6.93
N TRP A 3 -4.91 17.53 -6.53
CA TRP A 3 -4.72 17.14 -5.13
C TRP A 3 -3.32 16.52 -4.96
N LYS A 4 -2.77 16.53 -3.73
CA LYS A 4 -1.45 15.94 -3.41
C LYS A 4 -1.50 14.41 -3.39
N LEU A 5 -0.72 13.74 -4.22
CA LEU A 5 -0.74 12.29 -4.40
C LEU A 5 -0.55 11.46 -3.10
N ARG A 6 0.01 12.04 -2.03
CA ARG A 6 0.29 11.39 -0.73
C ARG A 6 -0.81 10.46 -0.21
N ILE A 7 -2.06 10.93 -0.13
CA ILE A 7 -3.16 10.14 0.44
C ILE A 7 -3.58 8.98 -0.50
N PRO A 8 -3.85 9.18 -1.80
CA PRO A 8 -4.12 8.09 -2.74
C PRO A 8 -3.05 7.00 -2.72
N LEU A 9 -1.79 7.43 -2.58
CA LEU A 9 -0.65 6.53 -2.63
C LEU A 9 -0.49 5.73 -1.33
N LEU A 10 -0.85 6.31 -0.18
CA LEU A 10 -0.99 5.56 1.07
C LEU A 10 -2.03 4.44 0.96
N PHE A 11 -3.21 4.75 0.41
CA PHE A 11 -4.26 3.76 0.19
C PHE A 11 -3.83 2.64 -0.77
N LEU A 12 -3.12 3.00 -1.85
CA LEU A 12 -2.55 2.02 -2.76
C LEU A 12 -1.57 1.08 -2.04
N VAL A 13 -0.62 1.63 -1.28
CA VAL A 13 0.39 0.85 -0.55
C VAL A 13 -0.27 -0.10 0.45
N ILE A 14 -1.27 0.37 1.20
CA ILE A 14 -2.04 -0.46 2.13
C ILE A 14 -2.82 -1.55 1.40
N GLY A 15 -3.45 -1.23 0.27
CA GLY A 15 -4.17 -2.20 -0.54
C GLY A 15 -3.26 -3.29 -1.11
N ILE A 16 -2.12 -2.90 -1.69
CA ILE A 16 -1.15 -3.84 -2.25
C ILE A 16 -0.54 -4.72 -1.16
N LEU A 17 -0.02 -4.13 -0.08
CA LEU A 17 0.61 -4.91 1.00
C LEU A 17 -0.39 -5.78 1.75
N GLY A 18 -1.61 -5.28 1.97
CA GLY A 18 -2.69 -6.07 2.54
C GLY A 18 -3.01 -7.28 1.66
N GLY A 19 -3.23 -7.06 0.36
CA GLY A 19 -3.48 -8.16 -0.58
C GLY A 19 -2.29 -9.12 -0.72
N LEU A 20 -1.05 -8.62 -0.67
CA LEU A 20 0.15 -9.46 -0.70
C LEU A 20 0.25 -10.33 0.55
N ARG A 21 -0.07 -9.77 1.72
CA ARG A 21 -0.10 -10.50 2.99
C ARG A 21 -1.17 -11.58 2.98
N ASP A 22 -2.37 -11.26 2.50
CA ASP A 22 -3.48 -12.21 2.43
C ASP A 22 -3.19 -13.35 1.44
N ARG A 23 -2.42 -13.10 0.36
CA ARG A 23 -2.04 -14.12 -0.64
C ARG A 23 -0.82 -14.95 -0.27
N PHE A 24 0.18 -14.33 0.36
CA PHE A 24 1.44 -14.98 0.70
C PHE A 24 1.71 -14.89 2.21
N PRO A 25 0.86 -15.52 3.04
CA PRO A 25 0.95 -15.42 4.49
C PRO A 25 2.32 -15.87 5.03
N ASP A 26 2.94 -16.85 4.35
CA ASP A 26 4.28 -17.37 4.69
C ASP A 26 5.38 -16.30 4.57
N LEU A 27 5.28 -15.37 3.62
CA LEU A 27 6.24 -14.27 3.45
C LEU A 27 6.11 -13.19 4.52
N PHE A 28 4.98 -13.14 5.22
CA PHE A 28 4.67 -12.14 6.24
C PHE A 28 4.71 -12.69 7.66
N PHE A 29 5.47 -13.77 7.88
CA PHE A 29 5.75 -14.32 9.20
C PHE A 29 4.48 -14.68 9.98
N GLU A 30 3.46 -15.24 9.31
CA GLU A 30 2.15 -15.41 9.93
C GLU A 30 2.12 -16.41 11.10
N GLY A 31 3.11 -17.31 11.18
CA GLY A 31 3.37 -18.20 12.33
C GLY A 31 4.23 -17.62 13.45
N SER A 32 4.68 -16.36 13.36
CA SER A 32 5.50 -15.69 14.39
C SER A 32 4.64 -15.00 15.46
N PRO A 33 5.22 -14.68 16.63
CA PRO A 33 4.54 -13.90 17.65
C PRO A 33 3.96 -12.60 17.09
N ILE A 34 2.79 -12.20 17.59
CA ILE A 34 2.02 -11.08 17.02
C ILE A 34 2.83 -9.77 16.98
N TRP A 35 3.71 -9.56 17.97
CA TRP A 35 4.60 -8.41 18.06
C TRP A 35 5.64 -8.38 16.93
N VAL A 36 6.24 -9.53 16.59
CA VAL A 36 7.20 -9.64 15.48
C VAL A 36 6.50 -9.30 14.17
N ARG A 37 5.31 -9.86 13.96
CA ARG A 37 4.51 -9.60 12.77
C ARG A 37 4.11 -8.13 12.66
N PHE A 38 3.70 -7.51 13.77
CA PHE A 38 3.36 -6.10 13.81
C PHE A 38 4.57 -5.21 13.49
N LEU A 39 5.71 -5.48 14.13
CA LEU A 39 6.94 -4.71 13.93
C LEU A 39 7.43 -4.81 12.48
N PHE A 40 7.44 -6.02 11.91
CA PHE A 40 7.83 -6.23 10.52
C PHE A 40 6.92 -5.48 9.54
N ASN A 41 5.60 -5.61 9.70
CA ASN A 41 4.64 -4.89 8.86
C ASN A 41 4.81 -3.37 8.98
N LEU A 42 4.96 -2.85 10.20
CA LEU A 42 5.16 -1.42 10.44
C LEU A 42 6.44 -0.92 9.75
N LEU A 43 7.53 -1.66 9.87
CA LEU A 43 8.81 -1.31 9.28
C LEU A 43 8.74 -1.35 7.75
N LEU A 44 8.01 -2.31 7.18
CA LEU A 44 7.75 -2.41 5.75
C LEU A 44 6.94 -1.21 5.23
N TYR A 45 5.87 -0.82 5.93
CA TYR A 45 5.08 0.36 5.61
C TYR A 45 5.94 1.64 5.65
N LEU A 46 6.73 1.81 6.72
CA LEU A 46 7.62 2.95 6.89
C LEU A 46 8.70 3.00 5.79
N ALA A 47 9.30 1.87 5.44
CA ALA A 47 10.32 1.79 4.41
C ALA A 47 9.77 2.21 3.04
N ILE A 48 8.61 1.68 2.66
CA ILE A 48 7.95 2.04 1.38
C ILE A 48 7.54 3.51 1.39
N PHE A 49 6.96 4.00 2.48
CA PHE A 49 6.59 5.40 2.60
C PHE A 49 7.80 6.33 2.52
N TRP A 50 8.92 5.97 3.16
CA TRP A 50 10.16 6.73 3.12
C TRP A 50 10.74 6.80 1.70
N ILE A 51 10.69 5.72 0.92
CA ILE A 51 11.10 5.70 -0.49
C ILE A 51 10.19 6.63 -1.33
N LEU A 52 8.88 6.58 -1.09
CA LEU A 52 7.90 7.43 -1.79
C LEU A 52 8.05 8.92 -1.47
N GLU A 53 8.47 9.23 -0.25
CA GLU A 53 8.78 10.59 0.18
C GLU A 53 10.12 11.07 -0.40
N LYS A 54 11.17 10.23 -0.36
CA LYS A 54 12.48 10.49 -0.98
C LYS A 54 12.40 10.76 -2.48
N THR A 55 11.51 10.06 -3.18
CA THR A 55 11.29 10.24 -4.63
C THR A 55 10.45 11.47 -4.96
N LYS A 56 9.97 12.23 -3.96
CA LYS A 56 9.07 13.39 -4.10
C LYS A 56 7.78 13.10 -4.88
N ILE A 57 7.47 11.82 -5.12
CA ILE A 57 6.25 11.39 -5.83
C ILE A 57 5.02 11.77 -5.00
N ALA A 58 5.10 11.64 -3.68
CA ALA A 58 4.04 11.99 -2.75
C ALA A 58 3.61 13.48 -2.79
N GLU A 59 4.52 14.38 -3.19
CA GLU A 59 4.25 15.82 -3.28
C GLU A 59 3.67 16.25 -4.63
N LYS A 60 3.72 15.35 -5.62
CA LYS A 60 3.25 15.65 -6.97
C LYS A 60 1.73 15.89 -6.95
N LYS A 61 1.31 16.99 -7.55
CA LYS A 61 -0.10 17.30 -7.75
C LYS A 61 -0.62 16.49 -8.93
N ILE A 62 -1.64 15.68 -8.69
CA ILE A 62 -2.29 14.87 -9.70
C ILE A 62 -3.76 15.24 -9.81
N HIS A 63 -4.37 14.92 -10.97
CA HIS A 63 -5.81 15.01 -11.11
C HIS A 63 -6.50 14.06 -10.13
N PHE A 64 -7.57 14.53 -9.50
CA PHE A 64 -8.35 13.74 -8.55
C PHE A 64 -8.78 12.36 -9.11
N ALA A 65 -9.15 12.29 -10.39
CA ALA A 65 -9.48 11.04 -11.07
C ALA A 65 -8.34 10.00 -11.05
N ILE A 66 -7.09 10.45 -11.20
CA ILE A 66 -5.91 9.57 -11.12
C ILE A 66 -5.74 9.05 -9.69
N GLY A 67 -6.01 9.90 -8.69
CA GLY A 67 -5.94 9.51 -7.28
C GLY A 67 -6.97 8.43 -6.95
N ILE A 68 -8.21 8.60 -7.41
CA ILE A 68 -9.25 7.58 -7.27
C ILE A 68 -8.83 6.27 -7.94
N LEU A 69 -8.24 6.33 -9.13
CA LEU A 69 -7.75 5.14 -9.82
C LEU A 69 -6.73 4.35 -8.98
N PHE A 70 -5.79 5.04 -8.32
CA PHE A 70 -4.84 4.39 -7.41
C PHE A 70 -5.54 3.74 -6.20
N VAL A 71 -6.54 4.39 -5.60
CA VAL A 71 -7.29 3.83 -4.48
C VAL A 71 -8.07 2.59 -4.92
N LEU A 72 -8.74 2.64 -6.07
CA LEU A 72 -9.46 1.51 -6.65
C LEU A 72 -8.51 0.34 -6.94
N LEU A 73 -7.37 0.59 -7.58
CA LEU A 73 -6.35 -0.44 -7.84
C LEU A 73 -5.87 -1.13 -6.56
N GLY A 74 -5.63 -0.36 -5.49
CA GLY A 74 -5.27 -0.93 -4.19
C GLY A 74 -6.36 -1.82 -3.61
N MET A 75 -7.62 -1.41 -3.73
CA MET A 75 -8.77 -2.19 -3.24
C MET A 75 -8.97 -3.48 -4.05
N GLU A 76 -8.91 -3.42 -5.38
CA GLU A 76 -8.99 -4.58 -6.27
C GLU A 76 -7.89 -5.61 -5.99
N PHE A 77 -6.68 -5.12 -5.72
CA PHE A 77 -5.56 -5.98 -5.39
C PHE A 77 -5.77 -6.73 -4.07
N LYS A 78 -6.37 -6.06 -3.08
CA LYS A 78 -6.73 -6.63 -1.78
C LYS A 78 -7.87 -7.64 -1.88
N THR A 79 -8.94 -7.34 -2.62
CA THR A 79 -10.10 -8.24 -2.76
C THR A 79 -9.85 -9.44 -3.68
N GLY A 80 -8.77 -9.44 -4.47
CA GLY A 80 -8.36 -10.59 -5.27
C GLY A 80 -9.12 -10.74 -6.60
N LEU A 81 -9.87 -9.73 -7.04
CA LEU A 81 -10.67 -9.74 -8.28
C LEU A 81 -9.84 -9.87 -9.58
N ILE A 82 -8.51 -9.70 -9.52
CA ILE A 82 -7.60 -9.76 -10.67
C ILE A 82 -7.18 -11.22 -11.01
N GLN A 83 -7.65 -12.25 -10.29
CA GLN A 83 -7.25 -13.65 -10.52
C GLN A 83 -8.42 -14.66 -10.57
N LYS A 84 -9.52 -14.32 -11.26
CA LYS A 84 -10.40 -15.35 -11.83
C LYS A 84 -9.98 -15.66 -13.26
#